data_AF-A0A3M1GJS2-F1
#
_entry.id   AF-A0A3M1GJS2-F1
#
_cell.length_a   1.000
_cell.length_b   1.000
_cell.length_c   1.000
_cell.angle_alpha   90.00
_cell.angle_beta   90.00
_cell.angle_gamma   90.00
#
_symmetry.space_group_name_H-M   'P 1'
#
loop_
_entity.id
_entity.type
_entity.pdbx_description
1 polymer ?
#
loop_
_entity_poly.entity_id
_entity_poly.type
_entity_poly.pdbx_seq_one_letter_code
_entity_poly.pdbx_strand_id
1 'polypeptide(L)'
;MSEDLLNRLQKTKRLPSPPGVVVRILEIVDSDDASIEDLSTVISSDPALSAMILKYVRSPLLGLAFHGTTLQEAVSRIGMRGTSMLALSFMLVSQRHRQACPSFDFDAFWSESLARAVAARHLAKTLRGNDPDELFIAGLLLRIGKMVLATAMPAEYDPIVSGAKDASDLEVREREALGCDHVAVGRGLLEAWHLPEGIVTLIGQFAEGSESLRPEILRAADMVARFMVHEAEQDFDGMETLAQLVVDRVGIEADSVLETMRTIATDWSSFGQLLSVPTSRPPDFDALQREADERRAMIQLANEIEMQELREKNAQLANLATHDGLTGLLNRNAFNEALPEAVAAAEKDSSTLALLLVDIDHFKAINDTAGHRAGDAVLEQVARVLDDNARKRDSVFRYGGEEFAVLAPDCSREGAEAIAEGIRKSIEQVEFLIGGTGYEVTVSVGVAWAQWPDAPRSGEELVTFADRCLYAAKHAGRNCWRSVPEDSGEPRRRSLFARLGRMFAG
;
A
#
# COMPACT_ATOMS: atom_id res chain seq x y z
N MET A 1 30.91 -24.54 15.95
CA MET A 1 32.11 -25.03 15.21
C MET A 1 32.65 -26.26 15.92
N SER A 2 33.18 -27.27 15.21
CA SER A 2 33.80 -28.43 15.86
C SER A 2 35.14 -28.06 16.52
N GLU A 3 35.46 -28.65 17.66
CA GLU A 3 36.75 -28.43 18.33
C GLU A 3 37.94 -28.83 17.45
N ASP A 4 37.75 -29.81 16.56
CA ASP A 4 38.77 -30.24 15.60
C ASP A 4 39.10 -29.14 14.58
N LEU A 5 38.09 -28.49 14.00
CA LEU A 5 38.30 -27.39 13.04
C LEU A 5 38.97 -26.18 13.71
N LEU A 6 38.55 -25.82 14.94
CA LEU A 6 39.18 -24.75 15.72
C LEU A 6 40.67 -25.05 15.97
N ASN A 7 40.97 -26.27 16.41
CA ASN A 7 42.34 -26.69 16.67
C ASN A 7 43.20 -26.71 15.39
N ARG A 8 42.63 -27.14 14.26
CA ARG A 8 43.30 -27.10 12.94
C ARG A 8 43.63 -25.66 12.55
N LEU A 9 42.66 -24.76 12.69
CA LEU A 9 42.85 -23.33 12.41
C LEU A 9 43.94 -22.75 13.32
N GLN A 10 43.83 -22.83 14.64
CA GLN A 10 44.80 -22.23 15.59
C GLN A 10 46.23 -22.75 15.42
N LYS A 11 46.43 -23.97 14.93
CA LYS A 11 47.77 -24.54 14.66
C LYS A 11 48.40 -24.01 13.36
N THR A 12 47.65 -23.30 12.53
CA THR A 12 48.14 -22.78 11.26
C THR A 12 48.97 -21.53 11.48
N LYS A 13 50.27 -21.57 11.12
CA LYS A 13 51.18 -20.39 11.21
C LYS A 13 50.75 -19.18 10.36
N ARG A 14 49.72 -19.32 9.53
CA ARG A 14 49.20 -18.30 8.61
C ARG A 14 48.04 -17.49 9.19
N LEU A 15 47.46 -17.92 10.31
CA LEU A 15 46.41 -17.16 10.96
C LEU A 15 47.02 -15.91 11.62
N PRO A 16 46.37 -14.74 11.50
CA PRO A 16 46.75 -13.58 12.28
C PRO A 16 46.55 -13.91 13.77
N SER A 17 47.64 -13.90 14.55
CA SER A 17 47.52 -13.82 16.01
C SER A 17 47.17 -12.38 16.38
N PRO A 18 46.32 -12.15 17.41
CA PRO A 18 46.09 -10.79 17.88
C PRO A 18 47.44 -10.18 18.26
N PRO A 19 47.84 -9.02 17.66
CA PRO A 19 49.02 -8.30 18.08
C PRO A 19 49.06 -8.12 19.60
N GLY A 20 50.24 -8.11 20.22
CA GLY A 20 50.34 -7.87 21.67
C GLY A 20 49.69 -6.54 22.11
N VAL A 21 49.49 -5.59 21.19
CA VAL A 21 48.70 -4.37 21.40
C VAL A 21 47.20 -4.67 21.48
N VAL A 22 46.63 -5.54 20.63
CA VAL A 22 45.22 -5.98 20.70
C VAL A 22 44.91 -6.62 22.04
N VAL A 23 45.76 -7.55 22.49
CA VAL A 23 45.56 -8.26 23.77
C VAL A 23 45.51 -7.27 24.92
N ARG A 24 46.44 -6.32 24.98
CA ARG A 24 46.46 -5.28 26.01
C ARG A 24 45.28 -4.32 25.92
N ILE A 25 44.76 -4.03 24.73
CA ILE A 25 43.55 -3.21 24.58
C ILE A 25 42.33 -3.97 25.11
N LEU A 26 42.21 -5.28 24.83
CA LEU A 26 41.13 -6.11 25.36
C LEU A 26 41.18 -6.21 26.90
N GLU A 27 42.38 -6.41 27.47
CA GLU A 27 42.59 -6.38 28.93
C GLU A 27 42.16 -5.06 29.57
N ILE A 28 42.41 -3.93 28.89
CA ILE A 28 41.98 -2.59 29.32
C ILE A 28 40.47 -2.42 29.24
N VAL A 29 39.81 -2.97 28.21
CA VAL A 29 38.35 -2.90 28.05
C VAL A 29 37.62 -3.73 29.10
N ASP A 30 38.19 -4.86 29.50
CA ASP A 30 37.61 -5.76 30.50
C ASP A 30 37.91 -5.34 31.96
N SER A 31 38.74 -4.31 32.16
CA SER A 31 39.13 -3.81 33.48
C SER A 31 38.24 -2.64 33.92
N ASP A 32 37.54 -2.81 35.05
CA ASP A 32 36.68 -1.78 35.64
C ASP A 32 37.46 -0.53 36.12
N ASP A 33 38.77 -0.66 36.35
CA ASP A 33 39.65 0.40 36.87
C ASP A 33 40.48 1.10 35.78
N ALA A 34 40.27 0.76 34.50
CA ALA A 34 41.07 1.29 33.40
C ALA A 34 40.90 2.80 33.16
N SER A 35 42.01 3.50 32.98
CA SER A 35 42.02 4.95 32.72
C SER A 35 42.29 5.30 31.25
N ILE A 36 41.94 6.54 30.88
CA ILE A 36 42.28 7.12 29.57
C ILE A 36 43.78 7.07 29.29
N GLU A 37 44.59 7.20 30.34
CA GLU A 37 46.05 7.17 30.24
C GLU A 37 46.56 5.76 29.90
N ASP A 38 45.96 4.72 30.48
CA ASP A 38 46.32 3.31 30.21
C ASP A 38 46.10 2.97 28.74
N LEU A 39 44.93 3.30 28.20
CA LEU A 39 44.61 3.05 26.78
C LEU A 39 45.49 3.88 25.84
N SER A 40 45.70 5.16 26.17
CA SER A 40 46.58 6.04 25.38
C SER A 40 48.01 5.49 25.33
N THR A 41 48.51 4.96 26.44
CA THR A 41 49.86 4.38 26.55
C THR A 41 49.99 3.13 25.68
N VAL A 42 48.99 2.24 25.74
CA VAL A 42 49.00 1.01 24.94
C VAL A 42 48.92 1.32 23.44
N ILE A 43 48.03 2.20 23.00
CA ILE A 43 47.91 2.56 21.58
C ILE A 43 49.17 3.32 21.10
N SER A 44 49.77 4.17 21.94
CA SER A 44 51.00 4.91 21.61
C SER A 44 52.19 3.99 21.31
N SER A 45 52.14 2.73 21.75
CA SER A 45 53.17 1.74 21.41
C SER A 45 53.14 1.30 19.94
N ASP A 46 52.07 1.63 19.20
CA ASP A 46 51.95 1.45 17.75
C ASP A 46 51.75 2.82 17.06
N PRO A 47 52.79 3.36 16.39
CA PRO A 47 52.71 4.65 15.71
C PRO A 47 51.70 4.68 14.55
N ALA A 48 51.48 3.56 13.87
CA ALA A 48 50.53 3.50 12.75
C ALA A 48 49.10 3.55 13.29
N LEU A 49 48.81 2.80 14.36
CA LEU A 49 47.54 2.83 15.06
C LEU A 49 47.24 4.20 15.66
N SER A 50 48.23 4.82 16.30
CA SER A 50 48.14 6.17 16.85
C SER A 50 47.80 7.21 15.79
N ALA A 51 48.47 7.13 14.64
CA ALA A 51 48.19 8.00 13.49
C ALA A 51 46.78 7.78 12.94
N MET A 52 46.29 6.53 12.88
CA MET A 52 44.93 6.22 12.42
C MET A 52 43.86 6.78 13.37
N ILE A 53 44.02 6.63 14.69
CA ILE A 53 43.09 7.21 15.67
C ILE A 53 43.08 8.74 15.56
N LEU A 54 44.24 9.39 15.50
CA LEU A 54 44.31 10.85 15.34
C LEU A 54 43.70 11.33 14.02
N LYS A 55 43.94 10.62 12.91
CA LYS A 55 43.35 10.93 11.60
C LYS A 55 41.84 10.73 11.62
N TYR A 56 41.34 9.72 12.33
CA TYR A 56 39.91 9.49 12.53
C TYR A 56 39.25 10.64 13.31
N VAL A 57 39.82 11.08 14.43
CA VAL A 57 39.18 12.15 15.24
C VAL A 57 39.18 13.51 14.52
N ARG A 58 40.13 13.73 13.62
CA ARG A 58 40.18 14.91 12.73
C ARG A 58 39.27 14.80 11.51
N SER A 59 38.71 13.64 11.26
CA SER A 59 37.82 13.41 10.13
C SER A 59 36.46 14.11 10.33
N PRO A 60 35.83 14.64 9.26
CA PRO A 60 34.47 15.16 9.32
C PRO A 60 33.43 14.17 9.88
N LEU A 61 33.74 12.87 9.90
CA LEU A 61 32.91 11.76 10.39
C LEU A 61 32.38 11.93 11.82
N LEU A 62 33.06 12.73 12.66
CA LEU A 62 32.64 13.00 14.04
C LEU A 62 31.84 14.32 14.21
N GLY A 63 31.47 14.99 13.10
CA GLY A 63 30.56 16.14 13.09
C GLY A 63 31.08 17.45 13.67
N LEU A 64 32.25 17.47 14.33
CA LEU A 64 32.87 18.65 14.94
C LEU A 64 34.37 18.71 14.66
N ALA A 65 34.94 19.88 14.40
CA ALA A 65 36.37 20.02 14.14
C ALA A 65 37.20 19.67 15.39
N PHE A 66 38.06 18.64 15.29
CA PHE A 66 39.05 18.34 16.33
C PHE A 66 40.38 19.01 16.03
N HIS A 67 40.86 19.83 16.97
CA HIS A 67 42.16 20.48 16.88
C HIS A 67 43.20 19.88 17.84
N GLY A 68 42.85 18.80 18.54
CA GLY A 68 43.76 18.13 19.46
C GLY A 68 44.96 17.51 18.74
N THR A 69 46.08 17.47 19.45
CA THR A 69 47.35 16.94 18.95
C THR A 69 47.75 15.64 19.63
N THR A 70 47.08 15.28 20.73
CA THR A 70 47.43 14.12 21.55
C THR A 70 46.40 13.00 21.47
N LEU A 71 46.86 11.78 21.72
CA LEU A 71 45.99 10.62 21.76
C LEU A 71 45.04 10.65 22.97
N GLN A 72 45.47 11.21 24.09
CA GLN A 72 44.64 11.37 25.29
C GLN A 72 43.43 12.28 25.02
N GLU A 73 43.60 13.37 24.28
CA GLU A 73 42.50 14.23 23.82
C GLU A 73 41.56 13.48 22.86
N ALA A 74 42.11 12.62 22.01
CA ALA A 74 41.32 11.78 21.09
C ALA A 74 40.49 10.74 21.85
N VAL A 75 41.09 10.05 22.83
CA VAL A 75 40.41 9.07 23.68
C VAL A 75 39.37 9.73 24.56
N SER A 76 39.66 10.91 25.11
CA SER A 76 38.68 11.70 25.88
C SER A 76 37.46 12.07 25.04
N ARG A 77 37.66 12.35 23.75
CA ARG A 77 36.58 12.71 22.83
C ARG A 77 35.76 11.52 22.34
N ILE A 78 36.40 10.42 21.97
CA ILE A 78 35.71 9.21 21.49
C ILE A 78 35.12 8.40 22.66
N GLY A 79 35.77 8.46 23.82
CA GLY A 79 35.56 7.54 24.94
C GLY A 79 36.48 6.31 24.87
N MET A 80 36.75 5.72 26.03
CA MET A 80 37.60 4.53 26.19
C MET A 80 37.15 3.35 25.34
N ARG A 81 35.85 3.01 25.44
CA ARG A 81 35.26 1.88 24.73
C ARG A 81 35.29 2.10 23.22
N GLY A 82 34.85 3.25 22.73
CA GLY A 82 34.87 3.58 21.30
C GLY A 82 36.29 3.61 20.72
N THR A 83 37.27 4.13 21.48
CA THR A 83 38.68 4.15 21.04
C THR A 83 39.26 2.75 20.94
N SER A 84 39.00 1.90 21.94
CA SER A 84 39.44 0.51 21.94
C SER A 84 38.86 -0.25 20.76
N MET A 85 37.57 -0.07 20.49
CA MET A 85 36.86 -0.67 19.37
C MET A 85 37.43 -0.22 18.01
N LEU A 86 37.69 1.08 17.83
CA LEU A 86 38.35 1.59 16.64
C LEU A 86 39.76 1.02 16.47
N ALA A 87 40.52 0.96 17.56
CA ALA A 87 41.87 0.41 17.52
C ALA A 87 41.88 -1.07 17.10
N LEU A 88 40.95 -1.87 17.63
CA LEU A 88 40.75 -3.26 17.22
C LEU A 88 40.38 -3.36 15.72
N SER A 89 39.45 -2.53 15.24
CA SER A 89 39.08 -2.51 13.82
C SER A 89 40.24 -2.17 12.89
N PHE A 90 41.01 -1.13 13.21
CA PHE A 90 42.13 -0.67 12.39
C PHE A 90 43.27 -1.69 12.34
N MET A 91 43.54 -2.37 13.45
CA MET A 91 44.55 -3.43 13.46
C MET A 91 44.14 -4.64 12.62
N LEU A 92 42.86 -5.01 12.63
CA LEU A 92 42.37 -6.14 11.82
C LEU A 92 42.40 -5.81 10.32
N VAL A 93 41.99 -4.60 9.94
CA VAL A 93 42.00 -4.15 8.54
C VAL A 93 43.41 -3.93 8.00
N SER A 94 44.39 -3.59 8.85
CA SER A 94 45.78 -3.35 8.41
C SER A 94 46.59 -4.63 8.17
N GLN A 95 46.15 -5.79 8.68
CA GLN A 95 46.79 -7.09 8.45
C GLN A 95 46.34 -7.79 7.15
N ARG A 96 46.33 -7.06 6.02
CA ARG A 96 45.93 -7.62 4.72
C ARG A 96 46.95 -8.64 4.22
N HIS A 97 46.74 -9.91 4.57
CA HIS A 97 47.48 -11.01 3.99
C HIS A 97 46.98 -11.25 2.56
N ARG A 98 47.74 -10.75 1.57
CA ARG A 98 47.56 -11.16 0.18
C ARG A 98 48.24 -12.52 0.00
N GLN A 99 47.54 -13.42 -0.69
CA GLN A 99 48.05 -14.66 -1.31
C GLN A 99 47.97 -15.92 -0.44
N ALA A 100 46.80 -16.56 -0.49
CA ALA A 100 46.68 -17.98 -0.16
C ALA A 100 45.59 -18.65 -1.03
N CYS A 101 44.41 -18.03 -1.16
CA CYS A 101 43.25 -18.56 -1.89
C CYS A 101 43.01 -17.78 -3.21
N PRO A 102 43.27 -18.36 -4.40
CA PRO A 102 43.12 -17.67 -5.69
C PRO A 102 41.73 -17.11 -5.98
N SER A 103 40.67 -17.85 -5.62
CA SER A 103 39.28 -17.49 -5.92
C SER A 103 38.68 -16.53 -4.89
N PHE A 104 39.45 -16.10 -3.89
CA PHE A 104 38.97 -15.21 -2.83
C PHE A 104 39.50 -13.79 -3.03
N ASP A 105 38.59 -12.85 -3.30
CA ASP A 105 38.93 -11.43 -3.42
C ASP A 105 38.99 -10.76 -2.04
N PHE A 106 40.21 -10.62 -1.53
CA PHE A 106 40.47 -9.96 -0.25
C PHE A 106 40.12 -8.46 -0.27
N ASP A 107 40.25 -7.80 -1.42
CA ASP A 107 40.02 -6.37 -1.53
C ASP A 107 38.50 -6.09 -1.51
N ALA A 108 37.71 -6.87 -2.25
CA ALA A 108 36.25 -6.85 -2.16
C ALA A 108 35.74 -7.22 -0.76
N PHE A 109 36.29 -8.27 -0.14
CA PHE A 109 35.92 -8.69 1.21
C PHE A 109 36.07 -7.55 2.25
N TRP A 110 37.21 -6.86 2.24
CA TRP A 110 37.44 -5.76 3.16
C TRP A 110 36.57 -4.54 2.83
N SER A 111 36.28 -4.31 1.55
CA SER A 111 35.37 -3.26 1.11
C SER A 111 33.94 -3.48 1.63
N GLU A 112 33.40 -4.69 1.46
CA GLU A 112 32.08 -5.10 1.97
C GLU A 112 32.03 -5.07 3.50
N SER A 113 33.08 -5.56 4.17
CA SER A 113 33.15 -5.57 5.63
C SER A 113 33.12 -4.15 6.19
N LEU A 114 33.83 -3.22 5.53
CA LEU A 114 33.80 -1.81 5.90
C LEU A 114 32.46 -1.15 5.59
N ALA A 115 31.86 -1.42 4.42
CA ALA A 115 30.53 -0.92 4.07
C ALA A 115 29.48 -1.37 5.08
N ARG A 116 29.51 -2.66 5.48
CA ARG A 116 28.62 -3.22 6.52
C ARG A 116 28.81 -2.54 7.86
N ALA A 117 30.05 -2.33 8.29
CA ALA A 117 30.35 -1.66 9.55
C ALA A 117 29.78 -0.23 9.57
N VAL A 118 30.02 0.54 8.50
CA VAL A 118 29.52 1.91 8.36
C VAL A 118 28.00 1.94 8.32
N ALA A 119 27.38 1.04 7.56
CA ALA A 119 25.92 0.91 7.49
C ALA A 119 25.32 0.57 8.86
N ALA A 120 25.83 -0.45 9.55
CA ALA A 120 25.35 -0.87 10.87
C ALA A 120 25.40 0.28 11.88
N ARG A 121 26.46 1.09 11.84
CA ARG A 121 26.61 2.25 12.72
C ARG A 121 25.58 3.34 12.44
N HIS A 122 25.32 3.66 11.17
CA HIS A 122 24.34 4.69 10.80
C HIS A 122 22.91 4.25 11.09
N LEU A 123 22.57 3.01 10.75
CA LEU A 123 21.27 2.41 11.06
C LEU A 123 21.04 2.31 12.59
N ALA A 124 22.10 2.16 13.39
CA ALA A 124 21.98 2.17 14.84
C ALA A 124 21.73 3.56 15.43
N LYS A 125 22.34 4.62 14.84
CA LYS A 125 22.25 6.01 15.33
C LYS A 125 20.85 6.60 15.21
N THR A 126 20.06 6.14 14.23
CA THR A 126 18.69 6.59 14.03
C THR A 126 17.74 6.09 15.12
N LEU A 127 18.18 5.15 15.97
CA LEU A 127 17.37 4.48 16.97
C LEU A 127 17.92 4.69 18.39
N ARG A 128 17.03 4.93 19.36
CA ARG A 128 17.42 5.15 20.76
C ARG A 128 17.82 3.84 21.45
N GLY A 129 18.84 3.88 22.30
CA GLY A 129 19.22 2.78 23.20
C GLY A 129 20.15 1.73 22.59
N ASN A 130 20.66 1.94 21.38
CA ASN A 130 21.71 1.10 20.79
C ASN A 130 23.11 1.63 21.08
N ASP A 131 24.11 0.76 20.93
CA ASP A 131 25.53 1.12 20.87
C ASP A 131 25.99 1.05 19.40
N PRO A 132 26.07 2.19 18.69
CA PRO A 132 26.47 2.23 17.29
C PRO A 132 27.88 1.73 17.03
N ASP A 133 28.78 1.88 18.00
CA ASP A 133 30.18 1.48 17.84
C ASP A 133 30.35 -0.03 18.07
N GLU A 134 29.54 -0.64 18.95
CA GLU A 134 29.43 -2.10 19.04
C GLU A 134 28.87 -2.72 17.75
N LEU A 135 27.83 -2.11 17.16
CA LEU A 135 27.25 -2.55 15.88
C LEU A 135 28.20 -2.34 14.69
N PHE A 136 29.00 -1.26 14.71
CA PHE A 136 30.08 -1.05 13.72
C PHE A 136 31.06 -2.23 13.72
N ILE A 137 31.55 -2.63 14.89
CA ILE A 137 32.50 -3.74 15.01
C ILE A 137 31.86 -5.08 14.67
N ALA A 138 30.64 -5.33 15.15
CA ALA A 138 29.91 -6.53 14.76
C ALA A 138 29.75 -6.62 13.23
N GLY A 139 29.41 -5.51 12.56
CA GLY A 139 29.32 -5.45 11.10
C GLY A 139 30.66 -5.68 10.38
N LEU A 140 31.76 -5.14 10.91
CA LEU A 140 33.10 -5.34 10.37
C LEU A 140 33.54 -6.81 10.47
N LEU A 141 33.24 -7.47 11.59
CA LEU A 141 33.71 -8.81 11.92
C LEU A 141 32.75 -9.92 11.53
N LEU A 142 31.51 -9.58 11.13
CA LEU A 142 30.43 -10.52 10.87
C LEU A 142 30.85 -11.72 10.00
N ARG A 143 31.63 -11.44 8.95
CA ARG A 143 32.07 -12.45 7.96
C ARG A 143 33.57 -12.75 8.02
N ILE A 144 34.25 -12.43 9.13
CA ILE A 144 35.71 -12.61 9.26
C ILE A 144 36.16 -14.06 9.04
N GLY A 145 35.29 -15.03 9.28
CA GLY A 145 35.56 -16.44 9.00
C GLY A 145 35.88 -16.72 7.53
N LYS A 146 35.35 -15.96 6.57
CA LYS A 146 35.69 -16.13 5.14
C LYS A 146 37.18 -15.89 4.90
N MET A 147 37.69 -14.78 5.44
CA MET A 147 39.11 -14.43 5.36
C MET A 147 39.97 -15.47 6.08
N VAL A 148 39.52 -15.94 7.24
CA VAL A 148 40.23 -16.95 8.05
C VAL A 148 40.37 -18.26 7.28
N LEU A 149 39.29 -18.77 6.70
CA LEU A 149 39.30 -19.99 5.90
C LEU A 149 40.18 -19.83 4.65
N ALA A 150 40.06 -18.71 3.94
CA ALA A 150 40.87 -18.40 2.77
C ALA A 150 42.37 -18.30 3.08
N THR A 151 42.74 -17.87 4.29
CA THR A 151 44.14 -17.68 4.69
C THR A 151 44.76 -18.94 5.29
N ALA A 152 44.03 -19.60 6.18
CA ALA A 152 44.50 -20.75 6.93
C ALA A 152 44.41 -22.05 6.13
N MET A 153 43.36 -22.21 5.32
CA MET A 153 43.04 -23.47 4.63
C MET A 153 42.73 -23.26 3.14
N PRO A 154 43.59 -22.55 2.39
CA PRO A 154 43.29 -22.17 1.01
C PRO A 154 43.01 -23.35 0.07
N ALA A 155 43.71 -24.48 0.25
CA ALA A 155 43.54 -25.64 -0.62
C ALA A 155 42.17 -26.33 -0.44
N GLU A 156 41.58 -26.24 0.76
CA GLU A 156 40.26 -26.79 1.06
C GLU A 156 39.15 -25.78 0.75
N TYR A 157 39.42 -24.49 0.91
CA TYR A 157 38.41 -23.44 0.76
C TYR A 157 38.27 -22.92 -0.68
N ASP A 158 39.33 -22.91 -1.49
CA ASP A 158 39.29 -22.43 -2.87
C ASP A 158 38.26 -23.17 -3.76
N PRO A 159 38.12 -24.51 -3.70
CA PRO A 159 37.07 -25.22 -4.44
C PRO A 159 35.65 -24.88 -3.99
N ILE A 160 35.47 -24.51 -2.71
CA ILE A 160 34.17 -24.13 -2.14
C ILE A 160 33.76 -22.76 -2.70
N VAL A 161 34.68 -21.79 -2.63
CA VAL A 161 34.45 -20.43 -3.12
C VAL A 161 34.27 -20.39 -4.64
N SER A 162 35.15 -21.06 -5.39
CA SER A 162 35.06 -21.10 -6.87
C SER A 162 33.80 -21.79 -7.39
N GLY A 163 33.24 -22.73 -6.63
CA GLY A 163 32.01 -23.43 -6.98
C GLY A 163 30.73 -22.68 -6.61
N ALA A 164 30.80 -21.68 -5.75
CA ALA A 164 29.62 -20.97 -5.23
C ALA A 164 29.02 -20.04 -6.30
N LYS A 165 27.70 -20.09 -6.47
CA LYS A 165 26.97 -19.20 -7.38
C LYS A 165 26.73 -17.81 -6.79
N ASP A 166 26.42 -17.77 -5.51
CA ASP A 166 26.08 -16.57 -4.75
C ASP A 166 26.43 -16.76 -3.26
N ALA A 167 26.14 -15.73 -2.45
CA ALA A 167 26.45 -15.74 -1.03
C ALA A 167 25.67 -16.81 -0.22
N SER A 168 24.45 -17.17 -0.64
CA SER A 168 23.64 -18.19 0.02
C SER A 168 24.15 -19.59 -0.31
N ASP A 169 24.48 -19.84 -1.58
CA ASP A 169 25.08 -21.09 -2.05
C ASP A 169 26.43 -21.35 -1.38
N LEU A 170 27.24 -20.30 -1.15
CA LEU A 170 28.51 -20.41 -0.42
C LEU A 170 28.31 -20.97 1.00
N GLU A 171 27.35 -20.46 1.77
CA GLU A 171 27.07 -20.91 3.14
C GLU A 171 26.61 -22.37 3.18
N VAL A 172 25.83 -22.80 2.19
CA VAL A 172 25.41 -24.21 2.06
C VAL A 172 26.62 -25.11 1.80
N ARG A 173 27.46 -24.75 0.81
CA ARG A 173 28.64 -25.53 0.45
C ARG A 173 29.67 -25.62 1.58
N GLU A 174 29.84 -24.54 2.34
CA GLU A 174 30.69 -24.53 3.52
C GLU A 174 30.17 -25.51 4.57
N ARG A 175 28.87 -25.51 4.87
CA ARG A 175 28.26 -26.46 5.82
C ARG A 175 28.45 -27.90 5.36
N GLU A 176 28.31 -28.18 4.07
CA GLU A 176 28.53 -29.52 3.51
C GLU A 176 29.99 -29.98 3.60
N ALA A 177 30.94 -29.09 3.29
CA ALA A 177 32.36 -29.44 3.23
C ALA A 177 33.08 -29.39 4.60
N LEU A 178 32.69 -28.45 5.47
CA LEU A 178 33.39 -28.13 6.72
C LEU A 178 32.56 -28.45 7.97
N GLY A 179 31.27 -28.77 7.82
CA GLY A 179 30.34 -29.00 8.93
C GLY A 179 29.82 -27.74 9.60
N CYS A 180 30.25 -26.55 9.16
CA CYS A 180 29.73 -25.24 9.57
C CYS A 180 30.05 -24.18 8.51
N ASP A 181 29.36 -23.05 8.56
CA ASP A 181 29.64 -21.90 7.68
C ASP A 181 30.70 -20.94 8.25
N HIS A 182 31.10 -19.98 7.43
CA HIS A 182 32.07 -18.95 7.79
C HIS A 182 31.60 -18.04 8.94
N VAL A 183 30.29 -17.86 9.16
CA VAL A 183 29.80 -17.06 10.29
C VAL A 183 30.09 -17.79 11.60
N ALA A 184 29.82 -19.09 11.65
CA ALA A 184 30.16 -19.93 12.80
C ALA A 184 31.67 -20.03 13.04
N VAL A 185 32.49 -20.09 11.98
CA VAL A 185 33.97 -20.05 12.09
C VAL A 185 34.43 -18.71 12.66
N GLY A 186 33.89 -17.60 12.14
CA GLY A 186 34.18 -16.25 12.63
C GLY A 186 33.85 -16.11 14.12
N ARG A 187 32.63 -16.49 14.52
CA ARG A 187 32.21 -16.45 15.93
C ARG A 187 33.16 -17.21 16.84
N GLY A 188 33.50 -18.46 16.52
CA GLY A 188 34.39 -19.26 17.36
C GLY A 188 35.82 -18.71 17.43
N LEU A 189 36.30 -18.02 16.39
CA LEU A 189 37.57 -17.30 16.44
C LEU A 189 37.50 -16.08 17.36
N LEU A 190 36.42 -15.30 17.27
CA LEU A 190 36.24 -14.11 18.11
C LEU A 190 36.09 -14.48 19.60
N GLU A 191 35.44 -15.61 19.90
CA GLU A 191 35.40 -16.22 21.23
C GLU A 191 36.82 -16.57 21.71
N ALA A 192 37.62 -17.24 20.86
CA ALA A 192 39.01 -17.57 21.19
C ALA A 192 39.92 -16.34 21.37
N TRP A 193 39.58 -15.22 20.72
CA TRP A 193 40.26 -13.94 20.87
C TRP A 193 39.77 -13.12 22.06
N HIS A 194 38.81 -13.62 22.84
CA HIS A 194 38.23 -12.93 24.00
C HIS A 194 37.67 -11.55 23.63
N LEU A 195 36.97 -11.44 22.48
CA LEU A 195 36.20 -10.22 22.21
C LEU A 195 35.03 -10.08 23.20
N PRO A 196 34.58 -8.84 23.47
CA PRO A 196 33.44 -8.59 24.34
C PRO A 196 32.22 -9.47 24.02
N GLU A 197 31.64 -10.10 25.06
CA GLU A 197 30.54 -11.07 24.93
C GLU A 197 29.34 -10.52 24.15
N GLY A 198 29.08 -9.20 24.27
CA GLY A 198 28.00 -8.53 23.53
C GLY A 198 28.13 -8.64 22.01
N ILE A 199 29.35 -8.54 21.47
CA ILE A 199 29.62 -8.65 20.01
C ILE A 199 29.45 -10.09 19.56
N VAL A 200 30.02 -11.04 20.30
CA VAL A 200 29.94 -12.47 20.01
C VAL A 200 28.48 -12.94 20.04
N THR A 201 27.74 -12.53 21.07
CA THR A 201 26.31 -12.84 21.24
C THR A 201 25.50 -12.27 20.08
N LEU A 202 25.76 -11.02 19.69
CA LEU A 202 25.06 -10.38 18.59
C LEU A 202 25.30 -11.10 17.24
N ILE A 203 26.54 -11.50 16.95
CA ILE A 203 26.86 -12.31 15.76
C ILE A 203 26.17 -13.69 15.82
N GLY A 204 26.10 -14.30 17.01
CA GLY A 204 25.35 -15.53 17.23
C GLY A 204 23.86 -15.38 16.93
N GLN A 205 23.22 -14.34 17.48
CA GLN A 205 21.80 -14.03 17.25
C GLN A 205 21.51 -13.72 15.77
N PHE A 206 22.44 -13.08 15.06
CA PHE A 206 22.36 -12.90 13.62
C PHE A 206 22.28 -14.24 12.89
N ALA A 207 23.23 -15.15 13.20
CA ALA A 207 23.32 -16.47 12.57
C ALA A 207 22.10 -17.37 12.88
N GLU A 208 21.54 -17.23 14.07
CA GLU A 208 20.35 -17.98 14.53
C GLU A 208 19.03 -17.42 13.96
N GLY A 209 19.06 -16.30 13.23
CA GLY A 209 17.84 -15.72 12.66
C GLY A 209 16.96 -14.98 13.66
N SER A 210 17.52 -14.50 14.79
CA SER A 210 16.78 -13.74 15.81
C SER A 210 16.10 -12.50 15.21
N GLU A 211 14.82 -12.28 15.49
CA GLU A 211 14.05 -11.08 15.07
C GLU A 211 14.23 -9.88 16.02
N SER A 212 15.23 -9.94 16.91
CA SER A 212 15.59 -8.79 17.75
C SER A 212 16.17 -7.65 16.91
N LEU A 213 15.95 -6.41 17.34
CA LEU A 213 16.34 -5.21 16.59
C LEU A 213 17.82 -5.16 16.20
N ARG A 214 18.75 -5.52 17.11
CA ARG A 214 20.20 -5.44 16.84
C ARG A 214 20.65 -6.40 15.72
N PRO A 215 20.27 -7.70 15.74
CA PRO A 215 20.46 -8.59 14.59
C PRO A 215 19.82 -8.09 13.30
N GLU A 216 18.62 -7.50 13.34
CA GLU A 216 17.97 -6.92 12.16
C GLU A 216 18.75 -5.73 11.57
N ILE A 217 19.30 -4.87 12.43
CA ILE A 217 20.23 -3.79 11.99
C ILE A 217 21.43 -4.39 11.25
N LEU A 218 22.00 -5.50 11.73
CA LEU A 218 23.11 -6.16 11.04
C LEU A 218 22.70 -6.79 9.71
N ARG A 219 21.49 -7.35 9.59
CA ARG A 219 20.95 -7.86 8.31
C ARG A 219 20.76 -6.75 7.31
N ALA A 220 20.11 -5.66 7.74
CA ALA A 220 19.95 -4.48 6.91
C ALA A 220 21.33 -3.93 6.48
N ALA A 221 22.29 -3.82 7.39
CA ALA A 221 23.64 -3.39 7.08
C ALA A 221 24.37 -4.32 6.10
N ASP A 222 24.19 -5.65 6.21
CA ASP A 222 24.76 -6.61 5.26
C ASP A 222 24.18 -6.42 3.87
N MET A 223 22.87 -6.16 3.77
CA MET A 223 22.20 -5.90 2.48
C MET A 223 22.62 -4.56 1.87
N VAL A 224 22.75 -3.52 2.70
CA VAL A 224 23.32 -2.22 2.28
C VAL A 224 24.74 -2.41 1.75
N ALA A 225 25.58 -3.19 2.43
CA ALA A 225 26.95 -3.42 2.00
C ALA A 225 27.01 -4.07 0.61
N ARG A 226 26.17 -5.09 0.36
CA ARG A 226 26.10 -5.75 -0.95
C ARG A 226 25.65 -4.79 -2.06
N PHE A 227 24.59 -4.03 -1.81
CA PHE A 227 24.09 -3.01 -2.73
C PHE A 227 25.16 -1.94 -3.03
N MET A 228 25.93 -1.51 -2.03
CA MET A 228 27.00 -0.51 -2.22
C MET A 228 28.17 -1.04 -3.02
N VAL A 229 28.55 -2.32 -2.83
CA VAL A 229 29.77 -2.89 -3.41
C VAL A 229 29.54 -3.50 -4.79
N HIS A 230 28.41 -4.20 -4.99
CA HIS A 230 28.13 -4.96 -6.21
C HIS A 230 27.28 -4.15 -7.19
N GLU A 231 27.89 -3.64 -8.25
CA GLU A 231 27.21 -2.84 -9.29
C GLU A 231 25.98 -3.54 -9.91
N ALA A 232 25.98 -4.87 -9.98
CA ALA A 232 24.84 -5.65 -10.48
C ALA A 232 23.57 -5.55 -9.60
N GLU A 233 23.72 -5.18 -8.32
CA GLU A 233 22.60 -4.98 -7.40
C GLU A 233 22.16 -3.50 -7.34
N GLN A 234 22.87 -2.58 -8.01
CA GLN A 234 22.62 -1.12 -7.95
C GLN A 234 21.49 -0.67 -8.89
N ASP A 235 20.34 -1.34 -8.83
CA ASP A 235 19.14 -1.00 -9.59
C ASP A 235 17.99 -0.56 -8.68
N PHE A 236 16.88 -0.15 -9.30
CA PHE A 236 15.70 0.30 -8.58
C PHE A 236 15.10 -0.81 -7.71
N ASP A 237 15.01 -2.04 -8.23
CA ASP A 237 14.37 -3.16 -7.53
C ASP A 237 15.20 -3.57 -6.29
N GLY A 238 16.53 -3.51 -6.40
CA GLY A 238 17.46 -3.69 -5.28
C GLY A 238 17.33 -2.58 -4.23
N MET A 239 17.22 -1.32 -4.66
CA MET A 239 16.99 -0.20 -3.76
C MET A 239 15.62 -0.28 -3.05
N GLU A 240 14.57 -0.70 -3.76
CA GLU A 240 13.22 -0.86 -3.21
C GLU A 240 13.19 -1.98 -2.16
N THR A 241 13.80 -3.13 -2.46
CA THR A 241 13.94 -4.25 -1.51
C THR A 241 14.68 -3.81 -0.24
N LEU A 242 15.74 -3.02 -0.40
CA LEU A 242 16.52 -2.45 0.70
C LEU A 242 15.72 -1.45 1.52
N ALA A 243 15.01 -0.53 0.87
CA ALA A 243 14.17 0.43 1.55
C ALA A 243 13.08 -0.26 2.37
N GLN A 244 12.42 -1.27 1.81
CA GLN A 244 11.38 -2.03 2.51
C GLN A 244 11.94 -2.74 3.75
N LEU A 245 13.09 -3.40 3.64
CA LEU A 245 13.72 -4.07 4.79
C LEU A 245 14.08 -3.07 5.89
N VAL A 246 14.68 -1.94 5.53
CA VAL A 246 15.10 -0.91 6.49
C VAL A 246 13.89 -0.27 7.18
N VAL A 247 12.81 -0.02 6.46
CA VAL A 247 11.56 0.51 7.04
C VAL A 247 10.93 -0.52 7.98
N ASP A 248 10.73 -1.76 7.52
CA ASP A 248 9.95 -2.76 8.25
C ASP A 248 10.71 -3.34 9.46
N ARG A 249 12.00 -3.61 9.31
CA ARG A 249 12.79 -4.35 10.30
C ARG A 249 13.63 -3.46 11.19
N VAL A 250 14.02 -2.27 10.71
CA VAL A 250 14.84 -1.32 11.48
C VAL A 250 13.99 -0.14 11.99
N GLY A 251 12.90 0.22 11.31
CA GLY A 251 12.00 1.29 11.75
C GLY A 251 12.50 2.69 11.39
N ILE A 252 13.28 2.82 10.31
CA ILE A 252 13.64 4.13 9.75
C ILE A 252 12.49 4.63 8.89
N GLU A 253 12.21 5.94 8.94
CA GLU A 253 11.21 6.56 8.08
C GLU A 253 11.56 6.40 6.59
N ALA A 254 10.58 6.04 5.76
CA ALA A 254 10.78 5.77 4.33
C ALA A 254 11.48 6.92 3.59
N ASP A 255 11.11 8.17 3.89
CA ASP A 255 11.69 9.36 3.26
C ASP A 255 13.15 9.62 3.68
N SER A 256 13.60 9.04 4.80
CA SER A 256 14.97 9.19 5.31
C SER A 256 15.92 8.11 4.80
N VAL A 257 15.42 7.04 4.16
CA VAL A 257 16.25 5.90 3.74
C VAL A 257 17.31 6.33 2.73
N LEU A 258 16.91 7.03 1.67
CA LEU A 258 17.85 7.42 0.61
C LEU A 258 18.98 8.33 1.13
N GLU A 259 18.63 9.29 1.99
CA GLU A 259 19.62 10.20 2.60
C GLU A 259 20.57 9.44 3.56
N THR A 260 20.04 8.47 4.30
CA THR A 260 20.84 7.57 5.13
C THR A 260 21.83 6.79 4.26
N MET A 261 21.40 6.26 3.11
CA MET A 261 22.28 5.55 2.18
C MET A 261 23.36 6.45 1.57
N ARG A 262 23.03 7.69 1.18
CA ARG A 262 24.02 8.69 0.71
C ARG A 262 25.08 8.97 1.77
N THR A 263 24.66 9.12 3.02
CA THR A 263 25.56 9.32 4.16
C THR A 263 26.47 8.11 4.36
N ILE A 264 25.91 6.90 4.33
CA ILE A 264 26.68 5.64 4.42
C ILE A 264 27.72 5.54 3.30
N ALA A 265 27.36 5.83 2.05
CA ALA A 265 28.27 5.78 0.90
C ALA A 265 29.43 6.77 1.03
N THR A 266 29.14 7.98 1.51
CA THR A 266 30.14 9.04 1.76
C THR A 266 31.12 8.63 2.86
N ASP A 267 30.60 8.09 3.96
CA ASP A 267 31.41 7.65 5.09
C ASP A 267 32.23 6.41 4.74
N TRP A 268 31.67 5.45 4.02
CA TRP A 268 32.38 4.27 3.52
C TRP A 268 33.58 4.66 2.65
N SER A 269 33.40 5.59 1.72
CA SER A 269 34.49 6.14 0.90
C SER A 269 35.57 6.81 1.76
N SER A 270 35.15 7.59 2.76
CA SER A 270 36.05 8.30 3.68
C SER A 270 36.86 7.33 4.55
N PHE A 271 36.22 6.30 5.10
CA PHE A 271 36.89 5.24 5.85
C PHE A 271 37.79 4.38 4.95
N GLY A 272 37.38 4.13 3.69
CA GLY A 272 38.18 3.42 2.70
C GLY A 272 39.52 4.10 2.47
N GLN A 273 39.51 5.42 2.26
CA GLN A 273 40.72 6.24 2.16
C GLN A 273 41.54 6.29 3.45
N LEU A 274 40.88 6.30 4.62
CA LEU A 274 41.54 6.26 5.92
C LEU A 274 42.34 4.97 6.10
N LEU A 275 41.74 3.84 5.74
CA LEU A 275 42.24 2.49 5.98
C LEU A 275 42.93 1.86 4.77
N SER A 276 43.07 2.61 3.68
CA SER A 276 43.59 2.12 2.40
C SER A 276 42.81 0.92 1.84
N VAL A 277 41.52 0.80 2.17
CA VAL A 277 40.61 -0.22 1.63
C VAL A 277 40.02 0.30 0.31
N PRO A 278 40.13 -0.44 -0.80
CA PRO A 278 39.50 -0.05 -2.06
C PRO A 278 37.99 0.03 -1.89
N THR A 279 37.37 1.11 -2.36
CA THR A 279 35.92 1.28 -2.41
C THR A 279 35.49 1.37 -3.87
N SER A 280 34.42 0.65 -4.24
CA SER A 280 33.83 0.76 -5.57
C SER A 280 33.03 2.05 -5.72
N ARG A 281 32.52 2.30 -6.94
CA ARG A 281 31.70 3.47 -7.20
C ARG A 281 30.37 3.32 -6.44
N PRO A 282 29.98 4.33 -5.64
CA PRO A 282 28.70 4.28 -4.95
C PRO A 282 27.54 4.34 -5.97
N PRO A 283 26.36 3.82 -5.61
CA PRO A 283 25.16 3.91 -6.43
C PRO A 283 24.85 5.35 -6.85
N ASP A 284 24.31 5.53 -8.06
CA ASP A 284 23.79 6.82 -8.50
C ASP A 284 22.42 7.07 -7.87
N PHE A 285 22.43 7.56 -6.63
CA PHE A 285 21.21 7.84 -5.87
C PHE A 285 20.29 8.86 -6.55
N ASP A 286 20.80 9.73 -7.44
CA ASP A 286 19.98 10.68 -8.19
C ASP A 286 19.31 10.02 -9.39
N ALA A 287 19.96 9.05 -10.03
CA ALA A 287 19.32 8.20 -11.04
C ALA A 287 18.23 7.32 -10.42
N LEU A 288 18.52 6.67 -9.30
CA LEU A 288 17.56 5.84 -8.57
C LEU A 288 16.34 6.64 -8.10
N GLN A 289 16.54 7.86 -7.60
CA GLN A 289 15.44 8.74 -7.20
C GLN A 289 14.58 9.14 -8.40
N ARG A 290 15.19 9.48 -9.54
CA ARG A 290 14.44 9.81 -10.76
C ARG A 290 13.60 8.64 -11.26
N GLU A 291 14.17 7.44 -11.28
CA GLU A 291 13.42 6.23 -11.66
C GLU A 291 12.25 5.97 -10.69
N ALA A 292 12.47 6.16 -9.39
CA ALA A 292 11.42 6.06 -8.37
C ALA A 292 10.27 7.04 -8.63
N ASP A 293 10.59 8.30 -8.92
CA ASP A 293 9.61 9.35 -9.18
C ASP A 293 8.84 9.08 -10.49
N GLU A 294 9.52 8.59 -11.53
CA GLU A 294 8.90 8.19 -12.79
C GLU A 294 7.91 7.02 -12.59
N ARG A 295 8.32 5.97 -11.86
CA ARG A 295 7.44 4.84 -11.54
C ARG A 295 6.24 5.26 -10.69
N ARG A 296 6.44 6.11 -9.67
CA ARG A 296 5.35 6.67 -8.85
C ARG A 296 4.35 7.48 -9.70
N ALA A 297 4.85 8.31 -10.61
CA ALA A 297 4.00 9.08 -11.51
C ALA A 297 3.17 8.18 -12.46
N MET A 298 3.77 7.10 -12.97
CA MET A 298 3.04 6.11 -13.80
C MET A 298 1.93 5.40 -13.03
N ILE A 299 2.21 4.94 -11.80
CA ILE A 299 1.22 4.28 -10.94
C ILE A 299 0.07 5.26 -10.62
N GLN A 300 0.39 6.52 -10.31
CA GLN A 300 -0.61 7.53 -10.04
C GLN A 300 -1.53 7.76 -11.24
N LEU A 301 -0.97 7.90 -12.44
CA LEU A 301 -1.74 8.06 -13.67
C LEU A 301 -2.62 6.84 -13.96
N ALA A 302 -2.11 5.62 -13.77
CA ALA A 302 -2.87 4.39 -13.97
C ALA A 302 -4.07 4.33 -13.01
N ASN A 303 -3.88 4.66 -11.73
CA ASN A 303 -4.94 4.72 -10.74
C ASN A 303 -6.00 5.77 -11.08
N GLU A 304 -5.60 6.93 -11.61
CA GLU A 304 -6.53 7.99 -12.04
C GLU A 304 -7.40 7.53 -13.21
N ILE A 305 -6.80 6.85 -14.21
CA ILE A 305 -7.53 6.27 -15.35
C ILE A 305 -8.52 5.22 -14.86
N GLU A 306 -8.08 4.28 -14.01
CA GLU A 306 -8.95 3.22 -13.48
C GLU A 306 -10.12 3.79 -12.67
N MET A 307 -9.86 4.81 -11.83
CA MET A 307 -10.89 5.49 -11.07
C MET A 307 -11.88 6.24 -11.97
N GLN A 308 -11.42 6.79 -13.10
CA GLN A 308 -12.33 7.38 -14.06
C GLN A 308 -13.23 6.32 -14.71
N GLU A 309 -12.67 5.21 -15.20
CA GLU A 309 -13.45 4.12 -15.79
C GLU A 309 -14.48 3.55 -14.81
N LEU A 310 -14.10 3.38 -13.55
CA LEU A 310 -14.99 2.88 -12.52
C LEU A 310 -16.16 3.84 -12.26
N ARG A 311 -15.92 5.16 -12.28
CA ARG A 311 -17.00 6.17 -12.19
C ARG A 311 -17.95 6.08 -13.37
N GLU A 312 -17.43 5.97 -14.58
CA GLU A 312 -18.24 5.88 -15.80
C GLU A 312 -19.11 4.62 -15.79
N LYS A 313 -18.53 3.47 -15.45
CA LYS A 313 -19.27 2.20 -15.31
C LYS A 313 -20.33 2.26 -14.21
N ASN A 314 -20.00 2.83 -13.06
CA ASN A 314 -20.97 2.99 -11.97
C ASN A 314 -22.11 3.94 -12.36
N ALA A 315 -21.83 5.03 -13.07
CA ALA A 315 -22.87 5.93 -13.57
C ALA A 315 -23.79 5.24 -14.58
N GLN A 316 -23.24 4.42 -15.49
CA GLN A 316 -24.03 3.62 -16.42
C GLN A 316 -24.92 2.59 -15.71
N LEU A 317 -24.37 1.87 -14.72
CA LEU A 317 -25.13 0.92 -13.91
C LEU A 317 -26.25 1.61 -13.13
N ALA A 318 -25.99 2.77 -12.53
CA ALA A 318 -26.99 3.55 -11.83
C ALA A 318 -28.13 3.99 -12.76
N ASN A 319 -27.80 4.41 -13.98
CA ASN A 319 -28.79 4.78 -14.99
C ASN A 319 -29.66 3.58 -15.38
N LEU A 320 -29.05 2.42 -15.69
CA LEU A 320 -29.77 1.18 -16.00
C LEU A 320 -30.63 0.67 -14.84
N ALA A 321 -30.20 0.90 -13.60
CA ALA A 321 -30.95 0.49 -12.42
C ALA A 321 -32.21 1.34 -12.19
N THR A 322 -32.20 2.61 -12.61
CA THR A 322 -33.24 3.60 -12.23
C THR A 322 -34.09 4.11 -13.39
N HIS A 323 -33.66 3.94 -14.64
CA HIS A 323 -34.39 4.42 -15.83
C HIS A 323 -34.87 3.27 -16.71
N ASP A 324 -35.95 3.51 -17.46
CA ASP A 324 -36.48 2.58 -18.47
C ASP A 324 -35.75 2.75 -19.79
N GLY A 325 -35.26 1.64 -20.35
CA GLY A 325 -34.40 1.66 -21.54
C GLY A 325 -35.11 2.07 -22.85
N LEU A 326 -36.44 2.11 -22.89
CA LEU A 326 -37.20 2.55 -24.06
C LEU A 326 -37.64 4.01 -23.92
N THR A 327 -38.27 4.37 -22.80
CA THR A 327 -38.89 5.70 -22.66
C THR A 327 -37.94 6.75 -22.07
N GLY A 328 -36.85 6.34 -21.43
CA GLY A 328 -35.93 7.24 -20.72
C GLY A 328 -36.50 7.82 -19.43
N LEU A 329 -37.72 7.46 -19.03
CA LEU A 329 -38.30 7.84 -17.74
C LEU A 329 -37.72 7.00 -16.60
N LEU A 330 -37.99 7.39 -15.35
CA LEU A 330 -37.67 6.55 -14.21
C LEU A 330 -38.42 5.21 -14.31
N ASN A 331 -37.79 4.12 -13.91
CA ASN A 331 -38.40 2.80 -13.98
C ASN A 331 -39.16 2.46 -12.69
N ARG A 332 -39.74 1.26 -12.67
CA ARG A 332 -40.48 0.75 -11.51
C ARG A 332 -39.64 0.65 -10.24
N ASN A 333 -38.35 0.34 -10.33
CA ASN A 333 -37.48 0.26 -9.14
C ASN A 333 -37.33 1.64 -8.51
N ALA A 334 -37.05 2.66 -9.33
CA ALA A 334 -37.00 4.05 -8.88
C ALA A 334 -38.33 4.50 -8.27
N PHE A 335 -39.48 4.06 -8.79
CA PHE A 335 -40.79 4.35 -8.18
C PHE A 335 -40.91 3.74 -6.77
N ASN A 336 -40.50 2.49 -6.61
CA ASN A 336 -40.59 1.77 -5.32
C ASN A 336 -39.70 2.41 -4.25
N GLU A 337 -38.61 3.07 -4.64
CA GLU A 337 -37.75 3.85 -3.75
C GLU A 337 -38.32 5.25 -3.46
N ALA A 338 -38.77 5.95 -4.50
CA ALA A 338 -39.22 7.35 -4.40
C ALA A 338 -40.54 7.52 -3.62
N LEU A 339 -41.48 6.57 -3.72
CA LEU A 339 -42.78 6.71 -3.07
C LEU A 339 -42.69 6.73 -1.53
N PRO A 340 -41.98 5.78 -0.86
CA PRO A 340 -41.74 5.87 0.58
C PRO A 340 -41.05 7.16 1.02
N GLU A 341 -40.05 7.62 0.26
CA GLU A 341 -39.34 8.88 0.56
C GLU A 341 -40.25 10.10 0.47
N ALA A 342 -41.07 10.18 -0.58
CA ALA A 342 -42.02 11.28 -0.76
C ALA A 342 -43.10 11.30 0.33
N VAL A 343 -43.57 10.13 0.76
CA VAL A 343 -44.52 10.02 1.89
C VAL A 343 -43.88 10.52 3.18
N ALA A 344 -42.65 10.07 3.49
CA ALA A 344 -41.94 10.50 4.69
C ALA A 344 -41.64 12.02 4.69
N ALA A 345 -41.30 12.58 3.52
CA ALA A 345 -41.10 14.01 3.35
C ALA A 345 -42.40 14.81 3.58
N ALA A 346 -43.51 14.38 2.96
CA ALA A 346 -44.81 15.03 3.13
C ALA A 346 -45.32 14.96 4.58
N GLU A 347 -45.10 13.84 5.27
CA GLU A 347 -45.43 13.69 6.69
C GLU A 347 -44.62 14.65 7.56
N LYS A 348 -43.31 14.70 7.34
CA LYS A 348 -42.39 15.58 8.10
C LYS A 348 -42.72 17.05 7.91
N ASP A 349 -43.01 17.46 6.67
CA ASP A 349 -43.24 18.86 6.32
C ASP A 349 -44.72 19.27 6.48
N SER A 350 -45.59 18.35 6.90
CA SER A 350 -47.05 18.54 6.99
C SER A 350 -47.63 19.08 5.68
N SER A 351 -47.26 18.43 4.57
CA SER A 351 -47.60 18.87 3.22
C SER A 351 -48.52 17.87 2.50
N THR A 352 -48.67 18.04 1.18
CA THR A 352 -49.58 17.25 0.35
C THR A 352 -48.79 16.39 -0.62
N LEU A 353 -49.32 15.23 -0.97
CA LEU A 353 -48.72 14.33 -1.96
C LEU A 353 -49.83 13.78 -2.86
N ALA A 354 -49.62 13.81 -4.17
CA ALA A 354 -50.50 13.16 -5.13
C ALA A 354 -49.78 12.05 -5.89
N LEU A 355 -50.53 11.01 -6.23
CA LEU A 355 -50.11 9.91 -7.09
C LEU A 355 -51.13 9.72 -8.20
N LEU A 356 -50.66 9.79 -9.43
CA LEU A 356 -51.45 9.48 -10.61
C LEU A 356 -50.94 8.17 -11.21
N LEU A 357 -51.84 7.25 -11.53
CA LEU A 357 -51.56 6.08 -12.35
C LEU A 357 -52.21 6.28 -13.72
N VAL A 358 -51.42 6.11 -14.77
CA VAL A 358 -51.80 6.36 -16.16
C VAL A 358 -51.64 5.07 -16.93
N ASP A 359 -52.61 4.74 -17.78
CA ASP A 359 -52.56 3.56 -18.63
C ASP A 359 -53.05 3.89 -20.03
N ILE A 360 -52.31 3.44 -21.04
CA ILE A 360 -52.65 3.67 -22.45
C ILE A 360 -53.84 2.80 -22.85
N ASP A 361 -54.92 3.46 -23.23
CA ASP A 361 -56.15 2.80 -23.62
C ASP A 361 -55.96 2.00 -24.91
N HIS A 362 -56.41 0.74 -24.88
CA HIS A 362 -56.36 -0.17 -26.03
C HIS A 362 -54.95 -0.40 -26.62
N PHE A 363 -53.88 -0.22 -25.85
CA PHE A 363 -52.49 -0.37 -26.32
C PHE A 363 -52.21 -1.70 -27.03
N LYS A 364 -52.76 -2.80 -26.52
CA LYS A 364 -52.66 -4.11 -27.16
C LYS A 364 -53.20 -4.12 -28.61
N ALA A 365 -54.28 -3.41 -28.89
CA ALA A 365 -54.83 -3.34 -30.25
C ALA A 365 -53.89 -2.62 -31.21
N ILE A 366 -53.14 -1.61 -30.73
CA ILE A 366 -52.10 -0.94 -31.51
C ILE A 366 -50.98 -1.93 -31.84
N ASN A 367 -50.49 -2.66 -30.85
CA ASN A 367 -49.47 -3.70 -31.07
C ASN A 367 -49.95 -4.80 -32.03
N ASP A 368 -51.17 -5.28 -31.86
CA ASP A 368 -51.74 -6.36 -32.67
C ASP A 368 -51.97 -5.91 -34.14
N THR A 369 -52.27 -4.62 -34.37
CA THR A 369 -52.56 -4.07 -35.71
C THR A 369 -51.31 -3.56 -36.43
N ALA A 370 -50.41 -2.89 -35.72
CA ALA A 370 -49.29 -2.14 -36.29
C ALA A 370 -47.90 -2.72 -35.91
N GLY A 371 -47.87 -3.75 -35.06
CA GLY A 371 -46.66 -4.41 -34.59
C GLY A 371 -46.02 -3.70 -33.39
N HIS A 372 -45.12 -4.42 -32.71
CA HIS A 372 -44.48 -3.93 -31.48
C HIS A 372 -43.67 -2.64 -31.65
N ARG A 373 -43.01 -2.44 -32.80
CA ARG A 373 -42.27 -1.20 -33.08
C ARG A 373 -43.19 0.04 -33.09
N ALA A 374 -44.45 -0.14 -33.47
CA ALA A 374 -45.44 0.92 -33.40
C ALA A 374 -45.81 1.22 -31.95
N GLY A 375 -46.07 0.19 -31.15
CA GLY A 375 -46.31 0.35 -29.72
C GLY A 375 -45.14 1.02 -28.99
N ASP A 376 -43.91 0.67 -29.33
CA ASP A 376 -42.71 1.30 -28.76
C ASP A 376 -42.67 2.81 -29.04
N ALA A 377 -42.97 3.23 -30.28
CA ALA A 377 -43.06 4.64 -30.64
C ALA A 377 -44.18 5.37 -29.88
N VAL A 378 -45.33 4.72 -29.66
CA VAL A 378 -46.40 5.28 -28.82
C VAL A 378 -45.92 5.47 -27.39
N LEU A 379 -45.24 4.48 -26.81
CA LEU A 379 -44.72 4.56 -25.44
C LEU A 379 -43.73 5.70 -25.28
N GLU A 380 -42.79 5.86 -26.21
CA GLU A 380 -41.82 6.97 -26.22
C GLU A 380 -42.52 8.34 -26.30
N GLN A 381 -43.54 8.47 -27.15
CA GLN A 381 -44.23 9.74 -27.34
C GLN A 381 -45.15 10.07 -26.15
N VAL A 382 -45.87 9.09 -25.61
CA VAL A 382 -46.65 9.25 -24.37
C VAL A 382 -45.75 9.63 -23.21
N ALA A 383 -44.58 9.00 -23.08
CA ALA A 383 -43.60 9.34 -22.05
C ALA A 383 -43.17 10.81 -22.09
N ARG A 384 -42.87 11.34 -23.29
CA ARG A 384 -42.54 12.76 -23.47
C ARG A 384 -43.70 13.67 -23.08
N VAL A 385 -44.93 13.34 -23.49
CA VAL A 385 -46.11 14.13 -23.15
C VAL A 385 -46.35 14.15 -21.64
N LEU A 386 -46.13 13.02 -20.96
CA LEU A 386 -46.23 12.95 -19.49
C LEU A 386 -45.16 13.82 -18.82
N ASP A 387 -43.91 13.76 -19.29
CA ASP A 387 -42.80 14.54 -18.74
C ASP A 387 -43.01 16.06 -18.97
N ASP A 388 -43.47 16.45 -20.16
CA ASP A 388 -43.79 17.86 -20.49
C ASP A 388 -44.95 18.42 -19.66
N ASN A 389 -45.89 17.57 -19.22
CA ASN A 389 -47.00 17.95 -18.36
C ASN A 389 -46.65 17.89 -16.86
N ALA A 390 -45.54 17.26 -16.49
CA ALA A 390 -45.09 17.16 -15.12
C ALA A 390 -44.46 18.48 -14.66
N ARG A 391 -44.70 18.88 -13.40
CA ARG A 391 -44.02 20.04 -12.81
C ARG A 391 -42.56 19.66 -12.55
N LYS A 392 -41.68 20.66 -12.40
CA LYS A 392 -40.24 20.45 -12.09
C LYS A 392 -39.98 19.59 -10.83
N ARG A 393 -40.94 19.52 -9.90
CA ARG A 393 -40.86 18.70 -8.67
C ARG A 393 -41.54 17.34 -8.79
N ASP A 394 -42.29 17.12 -9.86
CA ASP A 394 -42.98 15.86 -10.10
C ASP A 394 -41.99 14.87 -10.71
N SER A 395 -42.21 13.59 -10.46
CA SER A 395 -41.40 12.52 -11.04
C SER A 395 -42.31 11.60 -11.85
N VAL A 396 -41.92 11.32 -13.08
CA VAL A 396 -42.66 10.45 -14.01
C VAL A 396 -41.94 9.12 -14.13
N PHE A 397 -42.69 8.04 -14.00
CA PHE A 397 -42.18 6.67 -14.00
C PHE A 397 -42.89 5.85 -15.06
N ARG A 398 -42.15 4.96 -15.72
CA ARG A 398 -42.74 3.80 -16.40
C ARG A 398 -42.89 2.68 -15.38
N TYR A 399 -44.12 2.46 -14.94
CA TYR A 399 -44.44 1.52 -13.87
C TYR A 399 -44.58 0.08 -14.38
N GLY A 400 -45.03 -0.09 -15.64
CA GLY A 400 -45.28 -1.38 -16.26
C GLY A 400 -45.13 -1.34 -17.79
N GLY A 401 -45.73 -2.32 -18.48
CA GLY A 401 -45.62 -2.45 -19.94
C GLY A 401 -46.16 -1.22 -20.69
N GLU A 402 -47.39 -0.83 -20.37
CA GLU A 402 -48.12 0.34 -20.90
C GLU A 402 -48.61 1.29 -19.79
N GLU A 403 -48.08 1.09 -18.58
CA GLU A 403 -48.50 1.76 -17.35
C GLU A 403 -47.42 2.78 -16.92
N PHE A 404 -47.85 3.99 -16.60
CA PHE A 404 -47.01 5.07 -16.09
C PHE A 404 -47.54 5.55 -14.74
N ALA A 405 -46.66 6.18 -13.97
CA ALA A 405 -47.02 6.83 -12.72
C ALA A 405 -46.46 8.26 -12.68
N VAL A 406 -47.19 9.18 -12.08
CA VAL A 406 -46.70 10.53 -11.75
C VAL A 406 -46.80 10.70 -10.25
N LEU A 407 -45.66 10.90 -9.60
CA LEU A 407 -45.57 11.23 -8.18
C LEU A 407 -45.38 12.74 -8.07
N ALA A 408 -46.32 13.41 -7.41
CA ALA A 408 -46.41 14.87 -7.36
C ALA A 408 -46.39 15.36 -5.91
N PRO A 409 -45.21 15.66 -5.34
CA PRO A 409 -45.08 16.28 -4.03
C PRO A 409 -45.67 17.70 -4.02
N ASP A 410 -46.09 18.16 -2.84
CA ASP A 410 -46.73 19.46 -2.60
C ASP A 410 -47.83 19.76 -3.64
N CYS A 411 -48.67 18.76 -3.89
CA CYS A 411 -49.77 18.82 -4.85
C CYS A 411 -51.10 18.71 -4.13
N SER A 412 -51.89 19.79 -4.16
CA SER A 412 -53.26 19.75 -3.67
C SER A 412 -54.10 18.83 -4.55
N ARG A 413 -55.28 18.45 -4.05
CA ARG A 413 -56.25 17.67 -4.82
C ARG A 413 -56.58 18.32 -6.17
N GLU A 414 -56.88 19.62 -6.18
CA GLU A 414 -57.22 20.37 -7.39
C GLU A 414 -56.04 20.42 -8.36
N GLY A 415 -54.81 20.53 -7.82
CA GLY A 415 -53.58 20.46 -8.62
C GLY A 415 -53.41 19.10 -9.29
N ALA A 416 -53.63 18.01 -8.56
CA ALA A 416 -53.54 16.66 -9.09
C ALA A 416 -54.60 16.39 -10.17
N GLU A 417 -55.83 16.87 -9.96
CA GLU A 417 -56.92 16.78 -10.94
C GLU A 417 -56.61 17.61 -12.20
N ALA A 418 -56.00 18.79 -12.05
CA ALA A 418 -55.56 19.60 -13.17
C ALA A 418 -54.44 18.93 -13.98
N ILE A 419 -53.45 18.31 -13.31
CA ILE A 419 -52.39 17.53 -13.97
C ILE A 419 -53.00 16.35 -14.73
N ALA A 420 -53.93 15.61 -14.12
CA ALA A 420 -54.58 14.47 -14.76
C ALA A 420 -55.36 14.86 -16.03
N GLU A 421 -56.14 15.96 -15.98
CA GLU A 421 -56.85 16.46 -17.15
C GLU A 421 -55.89 17.02 -18.21
N GLY A 422 -54.81 17.69 -17.79
CA GLY A 422 -53.76 18.20 -18.68
C GLY A 422 -53.09 17.08 -19.48
N ILE A 423 -52.68 16.00 -18.80
CA ILE A 423 -52.12 14.79 -19.40
C ILE A 423 -53.12 14.18 -20.40
N ARG A 424 -54.36 13.96 -19.97
CA ARG A 424 -55.39 13.33 -20.81
C ARG A 424 -55.63 14.12 -22.09
N LYS A 425 -55.85 15.44 -21.99
CA LYS A 425 -56.06 16.32 -23.14
C LYS A 425 -54.84 16.38 -24.05
N SER A 426 -53.65 16.47 -23.48
CA SER A 426 -52.42 16.56 -24.27
C SER A 426 -52.21 15.30 -25.09
N ILE A 427 -52.42 14.11 -24.50
CA ILE A 427 -52.30 12.85 -25.23
C ILE A 427 -53.38 12.73 -26.31
N GLU A 428 -54.64 13.06 -26.00
CA GLU A 428 -55.74 13.03 -26.98
C GLU A 428 -55.50 13.95 -28.20
N GLN A 429 -54.78 15.07 -28.00
CA GLN A 429 -54.50 16.05 -29.05
C GLN A 429 -53.26 15.73 -29.89
N VAL A 430 -52.42 14.80 -29.45
CA VAL A 430 -51.21 14.42 -30.17
C VAL A 430 -51.58 13.52 -31.34
N GLU A 431 -51.16 13.90 -32.54
CA GLU A 431 -51.23 13.01 -33.71
C GLU A 431 -50.10 11.98 -33.63
N PHE A 432 -50.43 10.74 -33.26
CA PHE A 432 -49.48 9.63 -33.24
C PHE A 432 -49.30 9.08 -34.66
N LEU A 433 -48.31 9.62 -35.37
CA LEU A 433 -47.96 9.21 -36.73
C LEU A 433 -46.89 8.11 -36.72
N ILE A 434 -47.29 6.88 -37.03
CA ILE A 434 -46.40 5.72 -37.05
C ILE A 434 -46.35 5.17 -38.47
N GLY A 435 -45.18 5.28 -39.12
CA GLY A 435 -45.01 4.84 -40.51
C GLY A 435 -45.94 5.56 -41.50
N GLY A 436 -46.35 6.80 -41.20
CA GLY A 436 -47.27 7.60 -42.03
C GLY A 436 -48.76 7.31 -41.82
N THR A 437 -49.11 6.41 -40.89
CA THR A 437 -50.50 6.16 -40.48
C THR A 437 -50.76 6.84 -39.13
N GLY A 438 -51.86 7.58 -39.01
CA GLY A 438 -52.28 8.21 -37.76
C GLY A 438 -53.03 7.23 -36.86
N TYR A 439 -52.71 7.24 -35.58
CA TYR A 439 -53.39 6.45 -34.55
C TYR A 439 -54.02 7.38 -33.51
N GLU A 440 -55.27 7.10 -33.15
CA GLU A 440 -55.90 7.73 -32.00
C GLU A 440 -55.42 7.01 -30.73
N VAL A 441 -54.66 7.71 -29.90
CA VAL A 441 -54.18 7.20 -28.61
C VAL A 441 -54.82 8.03 -27.52
N THR A 442 -55.39 7.34 -26.53
CA THR A 442 -55.98 7.97 -25.34
C THR A 442 -55.46 7.28 -24.09
N VAL A 443 -55.63 7.93 -22.94
CA VAL A 443 -55.24 7.37 -21.64
C VAL A 443 -56.38 7.45 -20.65
N SER A 444 -56.40 6.46 -19.75
CA SER A 444 -57.20 6.51 -18.54
C SER A 444 -56.27 6.86 -17.37
N VAL A 445 -56.75 7.72 -16.45
CA VAL A 445 -55.95 8.19 -15.30
C VAL A 445 -56.68 7.97 -13.98
N GLY A 446 -56.00 7.35 -13.02
CA GLY A 446 -56.48 7.24 -11.64
C GLY A 446 -55.70 8.17 -10.72
N VAL A 447 -56.42 9.01 -9.95
CA VAL A 447 -55.80 10.03 -9.09
C VAL A 447 -56.03 9.70 -7.62
N ALA A 448 -54.95 9.65 -6.84
CA ALA A 448 -54.96 9.62 -5.39
C ALA A 448 -54.21 10.84 -4.82
N TRP A 449 -54.64 11.34 -3.66
CA TRP A 449 -54.00 12.44 -2.95
C TRP A 449 -53.93 12.13 -1.45
N ALA A 450 -53.00 12.73 -0.73
CA ALA A 450 -52.92 12.68 0.72
C ALA A 450 -52.48 14.04 1.25
N GLN A 451 -52.90 14.34 2.47
CA GLN A 451 -52.57 15.58 3.15
C GLN A 451 -52.20 15.27 4.59
N TRP A 452 -51.03 15.73 5.03
CA TRP A 452 -50.62 15.60 6.42
C TRP A 452 -50.85 16.91 7.16
N PRO A 453 -51.38 16.86 8.41
CA PRO A 453 -51.78 15.67 9.15
C PRO A 453 -53.25 15.23 8.93
N ASP A 454 -54.03 15.94 8.12
CA ASP A 454 -55.50 15.83 8.11
C ASP A 454 -56.05 14.53 7.50
N ALA A 455 -55.42 14.02 6.43
CA ALA A 455 -55.84 12.83 5.68
C ALA A 455 -54.60 12.04 5.19
N PRO A 456 -53.80 11.48 6.12
CA PRO A 456 -52.57 10.79 5.79
C PRO A 456 -52.87 9.45 5.09
N ARG A 457 -51.99 9.04 4.18
CA ARG A 457 -52.04 7.72 3.53
C ARG A 457 -50.64 7.16 3.41
N SER A 458 -50.50 5.87 3.71
CA SER A 458 -49.26 5.15 3.37
C SER A 458 -49.10 5.08 1.84
N GLY A 459 -47.87 4.84 1.38
CA GLY A 459 -47.59 4.65 -0.05
C GLY A 459 -48.45 3.53 -0.67
N GLU A 460 -48.63 2.41 0.02
CA GLU A 460 -49.48 1.31 -0.47
C GLU A 460 -50.95 1.71 -0.61
N GLU A 461 -51.47 2.54 0.31
CA GLU A 461 -52.84 3.04 0.25
C GLU A 461 -53.02 4.02 -0.92
N LEU A 462 -52.05 4.89 -1.18
CA LEU A 462 -52.05 5.78 -2.35
C LEU A 462 -52.10 4.98 -3.66
N VAL A 463 -51.24 3.97 -3.81
CA VAL A 463 -51.23 3.10 -5.01
C VAL A 463 -52.56 2.36 -5.15
N THR A 464 -53.07 1.78 -4.06
CA THR A 464 -54.35 1.05 -4.06
C THR A 464 -55.53 1.96 -4.44
N PHE A 465 -55.51 3.21 -4.00
CA PHE A 465 -56.55 4.18 -4.31
C PHE A 465 -56.47 4.67 -5.76
N ALA A 466 -55.26 5.01 -6.23
CA ALA A 466 -55.04 5.42 -7.61
C ALA A 466 -55.44 4.30 -8.59
N ASP A 467 -55.12 3.05 -8.29
CA ASP A 467 -55.51 1.90 -9.13
C ASP A 467 -57.03 1.72 -9.20
N ARG A 468 -57.74 1.86 -8.08
CA ARG A 468 -59.22 1.83 -8.08
C ARG A 468 -59.82 2.93 -8.94
N CYS A 469 -59.24 4.14 -8.87
CA CYS A 469 -59.67 5.25 -9.70
C CYS A 469 -59.37 4.99 -11.18
N LEU A 470 -58.22 4.44 -11.52
CA LEU A 470 -57.84 4.08 -12.88
C LEU A 470 -58.79 3.01 -13.46
N TYR A 471 -59.12 2.01 -12.66
CA TYR A 471 -60.13 1.01 -13.02
C TYR A 471 -61.49 1.65 -13.30
N ALA A 472 -61.95 2.56 -12.44
CA ALA A 472 -63.20 3.31 -12.65
C ALA A 472 -63.15 4.16 -13.94
N ALA A 473 -62.02 4.76 -14.26
CA ALA A 473 -61.82 5.50 -15.51
C ALA A 473 -61.97 4.58 -16.74
N LYS A 474 -61.30 3.42 -16.72
CA LYS A 474 -61.39 2.42 -17.80
C LYS A 474 -62.81 1.90 -18.01
N HIS A 475 -63.61 1.79 -16.95
CA HIS A 475 -65.00 1.34 -17.01
C HIS A 475 -66.01 2.44 -17.35
N ALA A 476 -65.64 3.71 -17.17
CA ALA A 476 -66.50 4.85 -17.49
C ALA A 476 -66.46 5.28 -18.97
N GLY A 477 -65.86 4.45 -19.84
CA GLY A 477 -65.72 4.74 -21.26
C GLY A 477 -64.31 5.08 -21.72
N ARG A 478 -63.30 5.02 -20.83
CA ARG A 478 -61.90 5.37 -21.11
C ARG A 478 -61.71 6.84 -21.49
N ASN A 479 -60.48 7.26 -21.79
CA ASN A 479 -60.15 8.65 -22.11
C ASN A 479 -60.73 9.63 -21.07
N CYS A 480 -60.50 9.33 -19.80
CA CYS A 480 -60.96 10.15 -18.67
C CYS A 480 -60.08 9.92 -17.45
N TRP A 481 -60.13 10.84 -16.49
CA TRP A 481 -59.56 10.63 -15.17
C TRP A 481 -60.65 10.44 -14.11
N ARG A 482 -60.30 9.80 -12.98
CA ARG A 482 -61.18 9.67 -11.81
C ARG A 482 -60.43 9.95 -10.52
N SER A 483 -61.14 10.54 -9.55
CA SER A 483 -60.74 10.69 -8.15
C SER A 483 -61.96 10.28 -7.28
N VAL A 484 -62.10 9.00 -6.96
CA VAL A 484 -63.32 8.48 -6.30
C VAL A 484 -63.31 8.84 -4.81
N PRO A 485 -64.41 9.29 -4.16
CA PRO A 485 -64.45 9.47 -2.71
C PRO A 485 -64.33 8.13 -1.94
N GLU A 486 -63.79 8.15 -0.73
CA GLU A 486 -63.49 6.98 0.12
C GLU A 486 -64.67 6.02 0.38
N ASP A 487 -65.92 6.47 0.20
CA ASP A 487 -67.12 5.82 0.76
C ASP A 487 -68.02 5.10 -0.25
N SER A 488 -67.50 4.71 -1.42
CA SER A 488 -68.31 4.13 -2.51
C SER A 488 -68.68 2.64 -2.37
N GLY A 489 -68.49 2.02 -1.19
CA GLY A 489 -69.09 0.71 -0.84
C GLY A 489 -68.73 -0.51 -1.73
N GLU A 490 -67.88 -0.35 -2.75
CA GLU A 490 -67.52 -1.46 -3.64
C GLU A 490 -66.53 -2.43 -2.98
N PRO A 491 -66.68 -3.74 -3.21
CA PRO A 491 -65.86 -4.75 -2.54
C PRO A 491 -64.39 -4.61 -2.91
N ARG A 492 -63.50 -4.69 -1.91
CA ARG A 492 -62.03 -4.78 -2.06
C ARG A 492 -61.66 -5.97 -2.96
N ARG A 493 -61.66 -5.78 -4.28
CA ARG A 493 -61.06 -6.73 -5.22
C ARG A 493 -59.56 -6.46 -5.32
N ARG A 494 -58.78 -7.55 -5.36
CA ARG A 494 -57.31 -7.49 -5.47
C ARG A 494 -56.92 -6.73 -6.74
N SER A 495 -56.35 -5.54 -6.51
CA SER A 495 -55.76 -4.63 -7.49
C SER A 495 -54.89 -5.36 -8.53
N LEU A 496 -55.02 -4.97 -9.80
CA LEU A 496 -54.18 -5.50 -10.90
C LEU A 496 -52.73 -5.03 -10.72
N PHE A 497 -52.53 -3.77 -10.32
CA PHE A 497 -51.25 -3.17 -9.93
C PHE A 497 -50.62 -3.86 -8.70
N ALA A 498 -51.42 -4.25 -7.69
CA ALA A 498 -50.94 -4.94 -6.48
C ALA A 498 -50.66 -6.45 -6.68
N ARG A 499 -51.21 -7.08 -7.72
CA ARG A 499 -50.93 -8.49 -8.07
C ARG A 499 -49.56 -8.66 -8.73
N LEU A 500 -49.11 -7.67 -9.50
CA LEU A 500 -47.77 -7.66 -10.10
C LEU A 500 -46.68 -7.25 -9.09
N GLY A 501 -47.02 -6.51 -8.02
CA GLY A 501 -46.09 -6.17 -6.94
C GLY A 501 -45.67 -7.35 -6.03
N ARG A 502 -46.42 -8.46 -6.04
CA ARG A 502 -46.11 -9.66 -5.23
C ARG A 502 -45.51 -10.83 -6.02
N MET A 503 -45.48 -10.78 -7.35
CA MET A 503 -45.06 -11.92 -8.18
C MET A 503 -43.55 -12.01 -8.43
N PHE A 504 -42.76 -11.00 -8.01
CA PHE A 504 -41.29 -11.00 -8.12
C PHE A 504 -40.58 -10.46 -6.86
N ALA A 505 -41.21 -10.59 -5.69
CA ALA A 505 -40.56 -10.39 -4.38
C ALA A 505 -39.84 -11.68 -3.91
N GLY A 506 -39.11 -12.32 -4.82
CA GLY A 506 -38.36 -13.55 -4.58
C GLY A 506 -37.04 -13.53 -5.33
#